data_AF-A0A0Q6CRP0-F1
#
_entry.id   AF-A0A0Q6CRP0-F1
#
_cell.length_a   1.000
_cell.length_b   1.000
_cell.length_c   1.000
_cell.angle_alpha   90.00
_cell.angle_beta   90.00
_cell.angle_gamma   90.00
#
_symmetry.space_group_name_H-M   'P 1'
#
loop_
_entity.id
_entity.type
_entity.pdbx_description
1 polymer ?
#
loop_
_entity_poly.entity_id
_entity_poly.type
_entity_poly.pdbx_seq_one_letter_code
_entity_poly.pdbx_strand_id
1 'polypeptide(L)'
;MQRLATTVAIAAWIGFLGVFSVELAANALAPGLLAAVASYPWPQEVSAQFGGVGAFLGHLPPAGELAVSAACLVIVGLFARSLILLHARDASNRAGGELSALVALAAVAVLAGASQLTTLPLLPIDTSGGLVWLAIALSIAAVVFDRLVVVEPAESDAAEAEFEAGLSALAQRMGRQAALYSWPEQEPTGARKDDRP
;
A
#
# COMPACT_ATOMS: atom_id res chain seq x y z
N MET A 1 -4.46 9.81 3.91
CA MET A 1 -3.81 8.63 3.28
C MET A 1 -3.62 8.94 1.80
N GLN A 2 -2.40 9.28 1.36
CA GLN A 2 -2.17 9.92 0.05
C GLN A 2 -2.21 8.99 -1.17
N ARG A 3 -2.31 7.65 -1.02
CA ARG A 3 -2.11 6.70 -2.14
C ARG A 3 -2.95 5.43 -2.03
N LEU A 4 -4.25 5.63 -1.80
CA LEU A 4 -5.19 4.53 -1.53
C LEU A 4 -5.39 3.64 -2.77
N ALA A 5 -5.44 4.23 -3.97
CA ALA A 5 -5.67 3.49 -5.21
C ALA A 5 -4.53 2.53 -5.55
N THR A 6 -3.27 3.00 -5.56
CA THR A 6 -2.12 2.13 -5.85
C THR A 6 -1.93 1.06 -4.77
N THR A 7 -2.13 1.42 -3.50
CA THR A 7 -2.00 0.47 -2.39
C THR A 7 -3.02 -0.66 -2.49
N VAL A 8 -4.28 -0.33 -2.79
CA VAL A 8 -5.34 -1.32 -2.97
C VAL A 8 -5.06 -2.21 -4.19
N ALA A 9 -4.66 -1.62 -5.32
CA ALA A 9 -4.33 -2.38 -6.52
C ALA A 9 -3.17 -3.35 -6.28
N ILE A 10 -2.09 -2.92 -5.64
CA ILE A 10 -0.95 -3.78 -5.33
C ILE A 10 -1.34 -4.86 -4.32
N ALA A 11 -2.10 -4.52 -3.27
CA ALA A 11 -2.56 -5.49 -2.28
C ALA A 11 -3.46 -6.57 -2.92
N ALA A 12 -4.31 -6.20 -3.87
CA ALA A 12 -5.12 -7.14 -4.63
C ALA A 12 -4.24 -8.11 -5.43
N TRP A 13 -3.20 -7.62 -6.12
CA TRP A 13 -2.24 -8.49 -6.83
C TRP A 13 -1.46 -9.42 -5.90
N ILE A 14 -1.06 -8.94 -4.73
CA ILE A 14 -0.38 -9.77 -3.71
C ILE A 14 -1.31 -10.89 -3.23
N GLY A 15 -2.55 -10.57 -2.86
CA GLY A 15 -3.51 -11.57 -2.42
C GLY A 15 -3.80 -12.59 -3.52
N PHE A 16 -4.03 -12.10 -4.73
CA PHE A 16 -4.31 -12.91 -5.90
C PHE A 16 -3.18 -13.90 -6.25
N LEU A 17 -1.98 -13.37 -6.51
CA LEU A 17 -0.82 -14.19 -6.91
C LEU A 17 -0.29 -15.02 -5.74
N GLY A 18 -0.40 -14.51 -4.51
CA GLY A 18 0.00 -15.21 -3.30
C GLY A 18 -0.82 -16.47 -3.10
N VAL A 19 -2.15 -16.35 -3.08
CA VAL A 19 -3.06 -17.51 -2.96
C VAL A 19 -2.83 -18.48 -4.10
N PHE A 20 -2.77 -18.00 -5.35
CA PHE A 20 -2.52 -18.84 -6.51
C PHE A 20 -1.19 -19.62 -6.43
N SER A 21 -0.11 -18.96 -6.00
CA SER A 21 1.21 -19.58 -5.87
C SER A 21 1.24 -20.68 -4.79
N VAL A 22 0.56 -20.44 -3.67
CA VAL A 22 0.44 -21.42 -2.58
C VAL A 22 -0.39 -22.61 -3.05
N GLU A 23 -1.47 -22.39 -3.78
CA GLU A 23 -2.29 -23.47 -4.33
C GLU A 23 -1.50 -24.32 -5.33
N LEU A 24 -0.77 -23.72 -6.27
CA LEU A 24 0.11 -24.46 -7.18
C LEU A 24 1.18 -25.28 -6.45
N ALA A 25 1.85 -24.67 -5.46
CA ALA A 25 2.87 -25.36 -4.68
C ALA A 25 2.28 -26.52 -3.87
N ALA A 26 1.12 -26.32 -3.25
CA ALA A 26 0.42 -27.34 -2.50
C ALA A 26 0.00 -28.52 -3.39
N ASN A 27 -0.50 -28.27 -4.60
CA ASN A 27 -0.83 -29.33 -5.54
C ASN A 27 0.41 -30.12 -5.98
N ALA A 28 1.49 -29.43 -6.35
CA ALA A 28 2.69 -30.07 -6.83
C ALA A 28 3.40 -30.93 -5.77
N LEU A 29 3.35 -30.49 -4.50
CA LEU A 29 3.97 -31.19 -3.37
C LEU A 29 3.08 -32.30 -2.78
N ALA A 30 1.76 -32.11 -2.81
CA ALA A 30 0.78 -33.06 -2.28
C ALA A 30 -0.45 -33.14 -3.20
N PRO A 31 -0.37 -33.91 -4.30
CA PRO A 31 -1.47 -34.05 -5.26
C PRO A 31 -2.74 -34.55 -4.58
N GLY A 32 -3.85 -33.81 -4.73
CA GLY A 32 -5.15 -34.15 -4.14
C GLY A 32 -5.47 -33.46 -2.80
N LEU A 33 -4.51 -32.80 -2.15
CA LEU A 33 -4.77 -32.01 -0.93
C LEU A 33 -5.76 -30.87 -1.20
N LEU A 34 -5.60 -30.17 -2.33
CA LEU A 34 -6.50 -29.08 -2.71
C LEU A 34 -7.89 -29.54 -3.11
N ALA A 35 -8.02 -30.72 -3.73
CA ALA A 35 -9.34 -31.30 -4.02
C ALA A 35 -10.14 -31.60 -2.73
N ALA A 36 -9.45 -31.81 -1.60
CA ALA A 36 -10.07 -32.00 -0.29
C ALA A 36 -10.37 -30.69 0.46
N VAL A 37 -9.71 -29.58 0.10
CA VAL A 37 -9.78 -28.29 0.82
C VAL A 37 -10.52 -27.21 0.01
N ALA A 38 -10.69 -27.38 -1.30
CA ALA A 38 -11.38 -26.45 -2.18
C ALA A 38 -12.91 -26.46 -1.94
N SER A 39 -13.34 -25.79 -0.88
CA SER A 39 -14.75 -25.53 -0.56
C SER A 39 -14.97 -24.10 -0.08
N TYR A 40 -14.29 -23.13 -0.69
CA TYR A 40 -14.71 -21.73 -0.60
C TYR A 40 -15.48 -21.34 -1.87
N PRO A 41 -16.80 -21.10 -1.77
CA PRO A 41 -17.59 -20.64 -2.90
C PRO A 41 -17.19 -19.20 -3.21
N TRP A 42 -16.48 -19.00 -4.30
CA TRP A 42 -16.33 -17.69 -4.90
C TRP A 42 -17.72 -17.19 -5.35
N PRO A 43 -18.00 -15.88 -5.30
CA PRO A 43 -19.18 -15.31 -5.95
C PRO A 43 -19.26 -15.77 -7.41
N GLN A 44 -20.46 -16.10 -7.90
CA GLN A 44 -20.63 -16.75 -9.21
C GLN A 44 -20.03 -15.92 -10.36
N GLU A 45 -20.07 -14.60 -10.25
CA GLU A 45 -19.53 -13.65 -11.20
C GLU A 45 -18.01 -13.78 -11.31
N VAL A 46 -17.34 -14.04 -10.19
CA VAL A 46 -15.89 -14.27 -10.12
C VAL A 46 -15.58 -15.68 -10.60
N SER A 47 -16.31 -16.71 -10.16
CA SER A 47 -16.07 -18.09 -10.59
C SER A 47 -16.35 -18.35 -12.07
N ALA A 48 -17.19 -17.53 -12.73
CA ALA A 48 -17.45 -17.66 -14.16
C ALA A 48 -16.27 -17.23 -15.04
N GLN A 49 -15.40 -16.36 -14.51
CA GLN A 49 -14.23 -15.82 -15.21
C GLN A 49 -12.91 -16.36 -14.64
N PHE A 50 -13.01 -16.97 -13.46
CA PHE A 50 -11.97 -17.71 -12.78
C PHE A 50 -12.20 -19.20 -13.02
N GLY A 51 -11.46 -19.81 -13.95
CA GLY A 51 -11.53 -21.26 -14.19
C GLY A 51 -11.16 -22.12 -12.97
N GLY A 52 -10.75 -21.46 -11.87
CA GLY A 52 -10.22 -22.07 -10.67
C GLY A 52 -8.84 -22.66 -10.93
N VAL A 53 -8.11 -22.92 -9.86
CA VAL A 53 -6.86 -23.68 -9.99
C VAL A 53 -7.15 -25.09 -10.50
N GLY A 54 -8.33 -25.65 -10.23
CA GLY A 54 -8.75 -26.97 -10.71
C GLY A 54 -8.72 -27.17 -12.22
N ALA A 55 -9.07 -26.17 -13.04
CA ALA A 55 -8.93 -26.26 -14.50
C ALA A 55 -7.45 -26.23 -14.96
N PHE A 56 -6.57 -25.74 -14.10
CA PHE A 56 -5.14 -25.62 -14.31
C PHE A 56 -4.39 -26.90 -13.90
N LEU A 57 -4.86 -27.53 -12.81
CA LEU A 57 -4.27 -28.74 -12.25
C LEU A 57 -4.28 -29.87 -13.29
N GLY A 58 -3.11 -30.42 -13.59
CA GLY A 58 -2.94 -31.51 -14.55
C GLY A 58 -2.59 -31.10 -15.99
N HIS A 59 -2.59 -29.80 -16.32
CA HIS A 59 -2.05 -29.33 -17.60
C HIS A 59 -0.53 -29.20 -17.59
N LEU A 60 0.06 -29.02 -16.41
CA LEU A 60 1.51 -28.91 -16.21
C LEU A 60 2.03 -30.11 -15.43
N PRO A 61 3.26 -30.58 -15.72
CA PRO A 61 3.94 -31.49 -14.81
C PRO A 61 4.22 -30.77 -13.47
N PRO A 62 4.38 -31.50 -12.35
CA PRO A 62 4.63 -30.89 -11.03
C PRO A 62 5.80 -29.90 -11.00
N ALA A 63 6.86 -30.17 -11.77
CA ALA A 63 7.99 -29.24 -11.91
C ALA A 63 7.60 -27.91 -12.58
N GLY A 64 6.67 -27.95 -13.55
CA GLY A 64 6.11 -26.76 -14.18
C GLY A 64 5.23 -25.96 -13.22
N GLU A 65 4.39 -26.64 -12.43
CA GLU A 65 3.58 -26.00 -11.39
C GLU A 65 4.44 -25.27 -10.35
N LEU A 66 5.53 -25.90 -9.90
CA LEU A 66 6.50 -25.28 -8.98
C LEU A 66 7.23 -24.09 -9.62
N ALA A 67 7.61 -24.17 -10.90
CA ALA A 67 8.26 -23.07 -11.60
C ALA A 67 7.33 -21.86 -11.74
N VAL A 68 6.06 -22.08 -12.08
CA VAL A 68 5.05 -21.01 -12.16
C VAL A 68 4.78 -20.43 -10.77
N SER A 69 4.65 -21.27 -9.74
CA SER A 69 4.50 -20.82 -8.35
C SER A 69 5.67 -19.95 -7.90
N ALA A 70 6.92 -20.36 -8.17
CA ALA A 70 8.11 -19.58 -7.86
C ALA A 70 8.13 -18.23 -8.60
N ALA A 71 7.76 -18.21 -9.89
CA ALA A 71 7.66 -16.97 -10.65
C ALA A 71 6.60 -16.02 -10.05
N CYS A 72 5.43 -16.53 -9.67
CA CYS A 72 4.40 -15.74 -8.98
C CYS A 72 4.89 -15.20 -7.64
N LEU A 73 5.60 -15.99 -6.84
CA LEU A 73 6.17 -15.54 -5.56
C LEU A 73 7.22 -14.43 -5.74
N VAL A 74 8.04 -14.49 -6.80
CA VAL A 74 8.97 -13.40 -7.13
C VAL A 74 8.21 -12.11 -7.44
N ILE A 75 7.12 -12.20 -8.23
CA ILE A 75 6.26 -11.05 -8.54
C ILE A 75 5.59 -10.50 -7.27
N VAL A 76 5.08 -11.37 -6.39
CA VAL A 76 4.55 -10.98 -5.08
C VAL A 76 5.60 -10.26 -4.24
N GLY A 77 6.84 -10.75 -4.23
CA GLY A 77 7.96 -10.10 -3.55
C GLY A 77 8.26 -8.70 -4.09
N LEU A 78 8.18 -8.50 -5.41
CA LEU A 78 8.32 -7.18 -6.04
C LEU A 78 7.19 -6.23 -5.63
N PHE A 79 5.94 -6.72 -5.61
CA PHE A 79 4.79 -5.94 -5.14
C PHE A 79 4.88 -5.60 -3.65
N ALA A 80 5.28 -6.54 -2.80
CA ALA A 80 5.49 -6.29 -1.37
C ALA A 80 6.60 -5.27 -1.14
N ARG A 81 7.73 -5.40 -1.85
CA ARG A 81 8.81 -4.41 -1.84
C ARG A 81 8.32 -3.03 -2.30
N SER A 82 7.49 -2.98 -3.34
CA SER A 82 6.88 -1.75 -3.81
C SER A 82 6.04 -1.07 -2.73
N LEU A 83 5.17 -1.82 -2.03
CA LEU A 83 4.38 -1.27 -0.92
C LEU A 83 5.26 -0.71 0.20
N ILE A 84 6.31 -1.44 0.59
CA ILE A 84 7.24 -0.98 1.64
C ILE A 84 7.88 0.35 1.23
N LEU A 85 8.35 0.44 -0.02
CA LEU A 85 8.99 1.65 -0.54
C LEU A 85 8.01 2.82 -0.76
N LEU A 86 6.77 2.54 -1.15
CA LEU A 86 5.71 3.54 -1.32
C LEU A 86 5.29 4.16 0.02
N HIS A 87 5.37 3.39 1.11
CA HIS A 87 5.07 3.86 2.47
C HIS A 87 6.30 4.40 3.21
N ALA A 88 7.50 4.31 2.62
CA ALA A 88 8.70 4.89 3.19
C ALA A 88 8.64 6.43 3.14
N ARG A 89 9.16 7.09 4.18
CA ARG A 89 9.11 8.56 4.32
C ARG A 89 9.92 9.29 3.23
N ASP A 90 11.01 8.71 2.75
CA ASP A 90 11.91 9.37 1.79
C ASP A 90 11.36 9.39 0.36
N ALA A 91 11.39 10.56 -0.27
CA ALA A 91 10.93 10.75 -1.65
C ALA A 91 11.74 9.93 -2.69
N SER A 92 13.03 9.68 -2.45
CA SER A 92 13.87 8.84 -3.32
C SER A 92 13.44 7.37 -3.30
N ASN A 93 12.98 6.87 -2.17
CA ASN A 93 12.45 5.51 -2.03
C ASN A 93 11.10 5.36 -2.75
N ARG A 94 10.32 6.43 -2.88
CA ARG A 94 9.01 6.42 -3.56
C ARG A 94 9.12 6.11 -5.05
N ALA A 95 10.06 6.75 -5.76
CA ALA A 95 10.29 6.46 -7.18
C ALA A 95 10.70 4.99 -7.41
N GLY A 96 11.49 4.42 -6.49
CA GLY A 96 11.82 3.00 -6.49
C GLY A 96 10.61 2.09 -6.23
N GLY A 97 9.69 2.51 -5.36
CA GLY A 97 8.42 1.83 -5.11
C GLY A 97 7.53 1.78 -6.35
N GLU A 98 7.35 2.89 -7.04
CA GLU A 98 6.55 2.95 -8.27
C GLU A 98 7.19 2.14 -9.41
N LEU A 99 8.52 2.25 -9.58
CA LEU A 99 9.22 1.49 -10.60
C LEU A 99 9.11 -0.02 -10.34
N SER A 100 9.24 -0.46 -9.09
CA SER A 100 9.04 -1.87 -8.74
C SER A 100 7.59 -2.34 -8.96
N ALA A 101 6.57 -1.50 -8.72
CA ALA A 101 5.18 -1.82 -9.07
C ALA A 101 5.01 -2.01 -10.58
N LEU A 102 5.56 -1.11 -11.39
CA LEU A 102 5.47 -1.18 -12.85
C LEU A 102 6.21 -2.40 -13.41
N VAL A 103 7.39 -2.73 -12.85
CA VAL A 103 8.12 -3.95 -13.21
C VAL A 103 7.33 -5.20 -12.85
N ALA A 104 6.68 -5.24 -11.68
CA ALA A 104 5.83 -6.35 -11.29
C ALA A 104 4.61 -6.49 -12.21
N LEU A 105 3.93 -5.38 -12.55
CA LEU A 105 2.82 -5.36 -13.51
C LEU A 105 3.26 -5.82 -14.91
N ALA A 106 4.44 -5.41 -15.37
CA ALA A 106 5.01 -5.86 -16.62
C ALA A 106 5.29 -7.38 -16.61
N ALA A 107 5.78 -7.92 -15.49
CA ALA A 107 5.97 -9.36 -15.33
C ALA A 107 4.63 -10.12 -15.39
N VAL A 108 3.57 -9.59 -14.77
CA VAL A 108 2.20 -10.14 -14.91
C VAL A 108 1.72 -10.09 -16.36
N ALA A 109 1.95 -8.98 -17.06
CA ALA A 109 1.60 -8.84 -18.48
C ALA A 109 2.34 -9.85 -19.37
N VAL A 110 3.63 -10.11 -19.08
CA VAL A 110 4.42 -11.12 -19.78
C VAL A 110 3.88 -12.52 -19.52
N LEU A 111 3.53 -12.85 -18.28
CA LEU A 111 2.89 -14.14 -17.95
C LEU A 111 1.54 -14.31 -18.66
N ALA A 112 0.73 -13.26 -18.67
CA ALA A 112 -0.57 -13.26 -19.35
C ALA A 112 -0.41 -13.44 -20.87
N GLY A 113 0.51 -12.71 -21.50
CA GLY A 113 0.82 -12.85 -22.92
C GLY A 113 1.41 -14.20 -23.27
N ALA A 114 2.33 -14.74 -22.44
CA ALA A 114 2.87 -16.07 -22.61
C ALA A 114 1.78 -17.15 -22.51
N SER A 115 0.81 -16.98 -21.61
CA SER A 115 -0.33 -17.89 -21.49
C SER A 115 -1.18 -17.90 -22.76
N GLN A 116 -1.44 -16.73 -23.36
CA GLN A 116 -2.17 -16.63 -24.62
C GLN A 116 -1.40 -17.29 -25.79
N LEU A 117 -0.09 -17.04 -25.89
CA LEU A 117 0.72 -17.50 -27.01
C LEU A 117 0.99 -19.01 -26.98
N THR A 118 1.18 -19.56 -25.77
CA THR A 118 1.56 -20.97 -25.62
C THR A 118 0.38 -21.90 -25.41
N THR A 119 -0.84 -21.35 -25.22
CA THR A 119 -2.05 -22.08 -24.78
C THR A 119 -1.88 -22.81 -23.45
N LEU A 120 -0.73 -22.65 -22.80
CA LEU A 120 -0.51 -23.13 -21.45
C LEU A 120 -1.22 -22.17 -20.51
N PRO A 121 -2.02 -22.69 -19.59
CA PRO A 121 -2.56 -21.84 -18.56
C PRO A 121 -1.36 -21.49 -17.67
N LEU A 122 -0.98 -20.20 -17.62
CA LEU A 122 0.08 -19.68 -16.72
C LEU A 122 -0.49 -18.78 -15.63
N LEU A 123 -1.73 -18.32 -15.80
CA LEU A 123 -2.53 -17.59 -14.82
C LEU A 123 -3.93 -18.20 -14.73
N PRO A 124 -4.57 -18.21 -13.55
CA PRO A 124 -5.87 -18.85 -13.32
C PRO A 124 -7.04 -17.96 -13.80
N ILE A 125 -6.81 -17.11 -14.80
CA ILE A 125 -7.81 -16.22 -15.40
C ILE A 125 -7.79 -16.45 -16.90
N ASP A 126 -8.97 -16.45 -17.50
CA ASP A 126 -9.08 -16.42 -18.96
C ASP A 126 -8.43 -15.13 -19.51
N THR A 127 -7.28 -15.29 -20.16
CA THR A 127 -6.54 -14.19 -20.75
C THR A 127 -7.18 -13.71 -22.05
N SER A 128 -8.07 -14.49 -22.68
CA SER A 128 -8.77 -14.10 -23.90
C SER A 128 -9.91 -13.10 -23.65
N GLY A 129 -10.51 -13.14 -22.46
CA GLY A 129 -11.62 -12.25 -22.05
C GLY A 129 -11.23 -10.80 -21.73
N GLY A 130 -9.96 -10.42 -21.89
CA GLY A 130 -9.52 -9.01 -21.74
C GLY A 130 -9.44 -8.48 -20.31
N LEU A 131 -9.96 -9.19 -19.31
CA LEU A 131 -10.05 -8.70 -17.93
C LEU A 131 -8.71 -8.55 -17.23
N VAL A 132 -7.77 -9.48 -17.49
CA VAL A 132 -6.39 -9.35 -16.97
C VAL A 132 -5.76 -8.07 -17.52
N TRP A 133 -5.97 -7.78 -18.80
CA TRP A 133 -5.47 -6.57 -19.43
C TRP A 133 -6.14 -5.31 -18.89
N LEU A 134 -7.45 -5.35 -18.63
CA LEU A 134 -8.17 -4.27 -17.97
C LEU A 134 -7.67 -4.05 -16.55
N ALA A 135 -7.45 -5.11 -15.77
CA ALA A 135 -6.92 -5.02 -14.40
C ALA A 135 -5.49 -4.44 -14.38
N ILE A 136 -4.63 -4.84 -15.32
CA ILE A 136 -3.31 -4.25 -15.51
C ILE A 136 -3.44 -2.77 -15.86
N ALA A 137 -4.29 -2.42 -16.83
CA ALA A 137 -4.50 -1.04 -17.26
C ALA A 137 -5.01 -0.15 -16.11
N LEU A 138 -5.98 -0.64 -15.32
CA LEU A 138 -6.49 0.04 -14.13
C LEU A 138 -5.41 0.17 -13.04
N SER A 139 -4.55 -0.83 -12.87
CA SER A 139 -3.43 -0.76 -11.92
C SER A 139 -2.40 0.28 -12.33
N ILE A 140 -2.07 0.36 -13.63
CA ILE A 140 -1.20 1.41 -14.18
C ILE A 140 -1.86 2.78 -14.02
N ALA A 141 -3.16 2.88 -14.32
CA ALA A 141 -3.92 4.11 -14.13
C ALA A 141 -3.93 4.55 -12.66
N ALA A 142 -4.01 3.63 -11.69
CA ALA A 142 -3.90 3.93 -10.27
C ALA A 142 -2.52 4.50 -9.91
N VAL A 143 -1.44 3.91 -10.43
CA VAL A 143 -0.06 4.41 -10.23
C VAL A 143 0.11 5.82 -10.83
N VAL A 144 -0.42 6.06 -12.03
CA VAL A 144 -0.37 7.38 -12.68
C VAL A 144 -1.26 8.38 -11.96
N PHE A 145 -2.45 7.97 -11.53
CA PHE A 145 -3.38 8.82 -10.77
C PHE A 145 -2.74 9.27 -9.46
N ASP A 146 -2.13 8.38 -8.69
CA ASP A 146 -1.41 8.73 -7.46
C ASP A 146 -0.17 9.61 -7.70
N ARG A 147 0.35 9.66 -8.94
CA ARG A 147 1.37 10.64 -9.36
C ARG A 147 0.79 12.00 -9.74
N LEU A 148 -0.37 12.02 -10.40
CA LEU A 148 -1.03 13.24 -10.85
C LEU A 148 -1.76 13.96 -9.72
N VAL A 149 -2.32 13.19 -8.78
CA VAL A 149 -2.82 13.69 -7.50
C VAL A 149 -1.61 13.90 -6.59
N VAL A 150 -0.83 14.91 -6.92
CA VAL A 150 0.00 15.59 -5.94
C VAL A 150 -0.98 16.29 -5.01
N VAL A 151 -1.48 15.56 -4.00
CA VAL A 151 -1.86 16.25 -2.77
C VAL A 151 -0.54 16.86 -2.34
N GLU A 152 -0.38 18.17 -2.53
CA GLU A 152 0.66 18.95 -1.88
C GLU A 152 0.76 18.32 -0.49
N PRO A 153 1.93 17.77 -0.10
CA PRO A 153 2.07 17.38 1.27
C PRO A 153 1.58 18.60 2.03
N ALA A 154 0.54 18.42 2.86
CA ALA A 154 0.35 19.35 3.95
C ALA A 154 1.76 19.61 4.46
N GLU A 155 2.10 20.86 4.62
CA GLU A 155 3.32 21.49 5.11
C GLU A 155 3.93 20.79 6.38
N SER A 156 4.12 19.48 6.35
CA SER A 156 3.90 18.51 7.44
C SER A 156 5.22 17.97 7.95
N ASP A 157 6.11 18.88 8.33
CA ASP A 157 7.09 18.68 9.40
C ASP A 157 7.93 19.97 9.49
N ALA A 158 8.33 20.52 8.34
CA ALA A 158 9.11 21.77 8.28
C ALA A 158 8.25 23.00 8.56
N ALA A 159 7.06 23.10 7.96
CA ALA A 159 6.16 24.22 8.19
C ALA A 159 5.32 24.05 9.46
N GLU A 160 5.11 22.82 9.94
CA GLU A 160 4.63 22.57 11.30
C GLU A 160 5.69 22.96 12.36
N ALA A 161 6.97 22.65 12.14
CA ALA A 161 8.06 23.14 12.99
C ALA A 161 8.25 24.66 12.90
N GLU A 162 8.05 25.27 11.74
CA GLU A 162 8.11 26.72 11.55
C GLU A 162 6.90 27.43 12.20
N PHE A 163 5.73 26.80 12.18
CA PHE A 163 4.54 27.25 12.89
C PHE A 163 4.70 27.12 14.41
N GLU A 164 5.25 26.00 14.92
CA GLU A 164 5.59 25.84 16.33
C GLU A 164 6.67 26.84 16.79
N ALA A 165 7.68 27.09 15.95
CA ALA A 165 8.68 28.14 16.18
C ALA A 165 8.04 29.53 16.20
N GLY A 166 7.06 29.79 15.32
CA GLY A 166 6.27 31.02 15.31
C GLY A 166 5.42 31.19 16.57
N LEU A 167 4.71 30.15 17.00
CA LEU A 167 3.88 30.15 18.20
C LEU A 167 4.70 30.33 19.48
N SER A 168 5.85 29.65 19.59
CA SER A 168 6.76 29.80 20.74
C SER A 168 7.35 31.21 20.81
N ALA A 169 7.76 31.80 19.67
CA ALA A 169 8.21 33.18 19.60
C ALA A 169 7.10 34.17 20.01
N LEU A 170 5.85 33.92 19.62
CA LEU A 170 4.70 34.75 19.95
C LEU A 170 4.35 34.65 21.44
N ALA A 171 4.33 33.45 22.01
CA ALA A 171 4.16 33.21 23.44
C ALA A 171 5.27 33.89 24.28
N GLN A 172 6.52 33.84 23.81
CA GLN A 172 7.65 34.47 24.49
C GLN A 172 7.61 36.00 24.43
N ARG A 173 7.04 36.58 23.37
CA ARG A 173 6.75 38.02 23.28
C ARG A 173 5.60 38.42 24.21
N MET A 174 4.53 37.62 24.26
CA MET A 174 3.42 37.87 25.17
C MET A 174 3.84 37.74 26.64
N GLY A 175 4.67 36.75 27.00
CA GLY A 175 5.21 36.62 28.35
C GLY A 175 6.07 37.81 28.76
N ARG A 176 6.90 38.33 27.84
CA ARG A 176 7.66 39.57 28.07
C ARG A 176 6.76 40.80 28.24
N GLN A 177 5.71 40.93 27.44
CA GLN A 177 4.74 42.01 27.59
C GLN A 177 3.96 41.90 28.90
N ALA A 178 3.55 40.70 29.31
CA ALA A 178 2.88 40.47 30.58
C ALA A 178 3.78 40.78 31.78
N ALA A 179 5.07 40.47 31.71
CA ALA A 179 6.05 40.82 32.76
C ALA A 179 6.34 42.33 32.82
N LEU A 180 6.26 43.05 31.71
CA LEU A 180 6.41 44.51 31.67
C LEU A 180 5.18 45.25 32.21
N TYR A 181 4.00 44.62 32.13
CA TYR A 181 2.71 45.16 32.60
C TYR A 181 2.17 44.47 33.86
N SER A 182 2.96 43.64 34.56
CA SER A 182 2.56 43.11 35.86
C SER A 182 2.46 44.28 36.84
N TRP A 183 1.21 44.65 37.10
CA TRP A 183 0.73 45.72 37.97
C TRP A 183 1.53 45.79 39.28
N PRO A 184 1.98 46.98 39.74
CA PRO A 184 2.63 47.09 41.04
C PRO A 184 1.64 46.68 42.13
N GLU A 185 2.04 45.75 42.98
CA GLU A 185 1.35 45.40 44.21
C GLU A 185 0.97 46.70 44.94
N GLN A 186 -0.33 46.87 45.21
CA GLN A 186 -0.79 47.90 46.14
C GLN A 186 -0.05 47.67 47.46
N GLU A 187 0.81 48.60 47.84
CA GLU A 187 1.42 48.65 49.17
C GLU A 187 0.31 48.47 50.23
N PRO A 188 0.49 47.59 51.23
CA PRO A 188 -0.45 47.50 52.32
C PRO A 188 -0.34 48.80 53.12
N THR A 189 -1.32 49.70 52.95
CA THR A 189 -1.49 50.89 53.78
C THR A 189 -1.42 50.48 55.24
N GLY A 190 -0.34 50.90 55.90
CA GLY A 190 0.05 50.46 57.22
C GLY A 190 -1.08 50.62 58.25
N ALA A 191 -1.19 49.59 59.08
CA ALA A 191 -1.91 49.63 60.34
C ALA A 191 -1.42 50.82 61.18
N ARG A 192 -2.20 51.90 61.20
CA ARG A 192 -2.00 53.01 62.12
C ARG A 192 -2.49 52.58 63.50
N LYS A 193 -1.55 52.10 64.30
CA LYS A 193 -1.70 51.92 65.74
C LYS A 193 -1.59 53.30 66.38
N ASP A 194 -2.72 54.00 66.53
CA ASP A 194 -2.77 55.23 67.32
C ASP A 194 -2.90 54.83 68.81
N ASP A 195 -1.75 54.64 69.45
CA ASP A 195 -1.59 54.75 70.90
C ASP A 195 -1.50 56.24 71.25
N ARG A 196 -2.45 56.77 72.02
CA ARG A 196 -2.35 58.06 72.72
C ARG A 196 -3.14 58.03 74.05
N PRO A 197 -2.72 58.84 75.04
CA PRO A 197 -2.61 58.49 76.46
C PRO A 197 -3.90 58.53 77.27
#